data_AF-A0A963UJG9-F1
#
_entry.id   AF-A0A963UJG9-F1
#
_cell.length_a   1.000
_cell.length_b   1.000
_cell.length_c   1.000
_cell.angle_alpha   90.00
_cell.angle_beta   90.00
_cell.angle_gamma   90.00
#
_symmetry.space_group_name_H-M   'P 1'
#
loop_
_entity.id
_entity.type
_entity.pdbx_description
1 polymer ?
#
loop_
_entity_poly.entity_id
_entity_poly.type
_entity_poly.pdbx_seq_one_letter_code
_entity_poly.pdbx_strand_id
1 'polypeptide(L)' 'GTFVAKVLAGGAENELQGLLKRAFTKVANVKPPASRSDSSEKFVVATGFRGVPGDRSLTD' A
#
# COMPACT_ATOMS: atom_id res chain seq x y z
N GLY A 1 5.48 10.97 -4.06
CA GLY A 1 4.43 10.92 -3.00
C GLY A 1 4.53 9.64 -2.18
N THR A 2 3.82 9.60 -1.05
CA THR A 2 3.74 8.48 -0.10
C THR A 2 2.29 8.14 0.20
N PHE A 3 1.96 6.85 0.28
CA PHE A 3 0.66 6.33 0.65
C PHE A 3 0.80 5.38 1.85
N VAL A 4 -0.08 5.51 2.83
CA VAL A 4 -0.13 4.66 4.01
C VAL A 4 -1.58 4.27 4.29
N ALA A 5 -1.84 2.97 4.44
CA ALA A 5 -3.18 2.47 4.77
C ALA A 5 -3.12 1.32 5.77
N LYS A 6 -4.08 1.28 6.67
CA LYS A 6 -4.34 0.15 7.57
C LYS A 6 -5.03 -0.97 6.80
N VAL A 7 -4.57 -2.20 6.97
CA VAL A 7 -5.14 -3.41 6.37
C VAL A 7 -5.32 -4.50 7.42
N LEU A 8 -6.29 -5.38 7.22
CA LEU A 8 -6.52 -6.57 8.06
C LEU A 8 -6.12 -7.81 7.26
N ALA A 9 -5.41 -8.74 7.90
CA ALA A 9 -5.03 -10.00 7.27
C ALA A 9 -6.28 -10.80 6.87
N GLY A 10 -6.30 -11.31 5.62
CA GLY A 10 -7.40 -12.12 5.07
C GLY A 10 -8.34 -11.38 4.11
N GLY A 11 -8.16 -10.07 3.88
CA GLY A 11 -8.91 -9.28 2.90
C GLY A 11 -8.20 -9.14 1.54
N ALA A 12 -8.56 -8.09 0.78
CA ALA A 12 -8.01 -7.74 -0.54
C ALA A 12 -6.55 -7.21 -0.51
N GLU A 13 -5.74 -7.64 0.47
CA GLU A 13 -4.38 -7.16 0.70
C GLU A 13 -3.49 -7.40 -0.54
N ASN A 14 -3.57 -8.58 -1.15
CA ASN A 14 -2.74 -8.95 -2.29
C ASN A 14 -3.04 -8.09 -3.53
N GLU A 15 -4.32 -7.83 -3.79
CA GLU A 15 -4.74 -7.00 -4.93
C GLU A 15 -4.28 -5.55 -4.74
N LEU A 16 -4.52 -4.99 -3.55
CA LEU A 16 -4.05 -3.65 -3.18
C LEU A 16 -2.53 -3.55 -3.30
N GLN A 17 -1.78 -4.55 -2.80
CA GLN A 17 -0.33 -4.54 -2.87
C GLN A 17 0.17 -4.63 -4.32
N GLY A 18 -0.53 -5.37 -5.19
CA GLY A 18 -0.26 -5.43 -6.62
C GLY A 18 -0.45 -4.07 -7.30
N LEU A 19 -1.55 -3.36 -7.00
CA LEU A 19 -1.81 -2.00 -7.48
C LEU A 19 -0.71 -1.03 -7.04
N LEU A 20 -0.35 -1.06 -5.76
CA LEU A 20 0.68 -0.17 -5.21
C LEU A 20 2.07 -0.45 -5.78
N LYS A 21 2.44 -1.72 -6.00
CA LYS A 21 3.74 -2.08 -6.61
C LYS A 21 3.89 -1.54 -8.04
N ARG A 22 2.78 -1.39 -8.77
CA ARG A 22 2.78 -0.76 -10.10
C ARG A 22 2.95 0.77 -10.02
N ALA A 23 2.39 1.40 -8.99
CA ALA A 23 2.34 2.85 -8.87
C ALA A 23 3.45 3.49 -8.03
N PHE A 24 4.20 2.70 -7.25
CA PHE A 24 5.24 3.17 -6.31
C PHE A 24 6.58 2.44 -6.52
N THR A 25 7.68 3.04 -6.07
CA THR A 25 9.02 2.44 -6.08
C THR A 25 9.18 1.37 -4.99
N LYS A 26 8.60 1.59 -3.81
CA LYS A 26 8.70 0.67 -2.66
C LYS A 26 7.33 0.49 -2.03
N VAL A 27 6.99 -0.75 -1.69
CA VAL A 27 5.76 -1.12 -0.97
C VAL A 27 6.14 -2.14 0.10
N ALA A 28 5.73 -1.90 1.35
CA ALA A 28 6.03 -2.78 2.47
C ALA A 28 4.83 -2.92 3.40
N ASN A 29 4.67 -4.12 3.97
CA ASN A 29 3.74 -4.38 5.06
C ASN A 29 4.48 -4.19 6.39
N VAL A 30 3.94 -3.37 7.28
CA VAL A 30 4.53 -3.02 8.57
C VAL A 30 3.55 -3.38 9.68
N LYS A 31 4.01 -4.11 10.68
CA LYS A 31 3.31 -4.29 11.96
C LYS A 31 3.86 -3.23 12.94
N PRO A 32 3.07 -2.21 13.32
CA PRO A 32 3.53 -1.20 14.27
C PRO A 32 3.87 -1.81 15.63
N PRO A 33 4.86 -1.28 16.37
CA PRO A 33 5.14 -1.70 17.75
C PRO A 33 3.94 -1.55 18.69
N ALA A 34 3.05 -0.59 18.43
CA ALA A 34 1.84 -0.36 19.22
C ALA A 34 0.70 -1.34 18.90
N SER A 35 0.80 -2.13 17.81
CA SER A 35 -0.22 -3.11 17.48
C SER A 35 -0.08 -4.34 18.38
N ARG A 36 -1.21 -4.81 18.92
CA ARG A 36 -1.24 -6.08 19.66
C ARG A 36 -0.70 -7.23 18.79
N SER A 37 0.05 -8.13 19.40
CA SER A 37 0.68 -9.28 18.74
C SER A 37 -0.34 -10.24 18.12
N ASP A 38 -1.51 -10.38 18.75
CA ASP A 38 -2.63 -11.20 18.32
C ASP A 38 -3.52 -10.57 17.24
N SER A 39 -3.30 -9.28 16.91
CA SER A 39 -4.11 -8.59 15.91
C SER A 39 -3.69 -8.95 14.48
N SER A 40 -4.68 -9.11 13.60
CA SER A 40 -4.49 -9.25 12.16
C SER A 40 -4.14 -7.94 11.45
N GLU A 41 -4.14 -6.82 12.16
CA GLU A 41 -3.86 -5.49 11.61
C GLU A 41 -2.38 -5.31 11.24
N LYS A 42 -2.18 -4.74 10.04
CA LYS A 42 -0.91 -4.26 9.51
C LYS A 42 -1.13 -2.93 8.79
N PHE A 43 -0.05 -2.25 8.45
CA PHE A 43 -0.07 -1.10 7.56
C PHE A 43 0.65 -1.44 6.25
N VAL A 44 0.08 -1.05 5.12
CA VAL A 44 0.81 -0.96 3.87
C VAL A 44 1.41 0.43 3.77
N VAL A 45 2.72 0.50 3.57
CA VAL A 45 3.47 1.74 3.35
C VAL A 45 4.07 1.70 1.95
N ALA A 46 3.67 2.65 1.11
CA ALA A 46 4.14 2.79 -0.27
C ALA A 46 4.79 4.16 -0.50
N THR A 47 6.01 4.17 -1.01
CA THR A 47 6.82 5.39 -1.20
C THR A 47 7.38 5.47 -2.62
N GLY A 48 7.62 6.70 -3.10
CA GLY A 48 8.14 6.92 -4.45
C GLY A 48 7.06 6.74 -5.51
N PHE A 49 5.91 7.42 -5.33
CA PHE A 49 4.86 7.43 -6.35
C PHE A 49 5.42 7.83 -7.73
N ARG A 50 5.09 7.04 -8.74
CA ARG A 50 5.58 7.14 -10.12
C ARG A 50 4.45 7.17 -11.18
N GLY A 51 3.20 7.36 -10.74
CA GLY A 51 2.01 7.34 -11.61
C GLY A 51 1.35 5.97 -11.71
N VAL A 52 0.06 5.93 -12.06
CA VAL A 52 -0.69 4.69 -12.30
C VAL A 52 -0.59 4.32 -13.78
N PRO A 53 -0.12 3.11 -14.14
CA PRO A 53 -0.09 2.68 -15.54
C PRO A 53 -1.51 2.70 -16.13
N GLY A 54 -1.72 3.50 -17.18
CA GLY A 54 -3.00 3.61 -17.88
C GLY A 54 -3.81 4.88 -17.58
N ASP A 55 -3.46 5.63 -16.53
CA ASP A 55 -4.06 6.94 -16.28
C ASP A 55 -3.19 8.04 -16.90
N ARG A 56 -3.47 8.35 -18.17
CA ARG A 56 -2.93 9.53 -18.88
C ARG A 56 -3.93 10.69 -18.88
N SER A 57 -4.95 10.68 -18.02
CA SER A 57 -6.08 11.62 -18.15
C SER A 57 -5.95 12.94 -17.40
N LEU A 58 -4.82 13.22 -16.74
CA LEU A 58 -4.64 14.42 -15.91
C LEU A 58 -3.40 15.26 -16.24
N THR A 59 -2.86 15.10 -17.44
CA THR A 59 -1.91 16.06 -18.03
C THR A 59 -2.50 16.59 -19.32
N ASP A 60 -3.52 17.44 -19.15
CA ASP A 60 -3.82 18.57 -20.03
C ASP A 60 -3.75 19.84 -19.16
#